data_AF-A0A357J1Y6-F1
#
_entry.id   AF-A0A357J1Y6-F1
#
_cell.length_a   1.000
_cell.length_b   1.000
_cell.length_c   1.000
_cell.angle_alpha   90.00
_cell.angle_beta   90.00
_cell.angle_gamma   90.00
#
_symmetry.space_group_name_H-M   'P 1'
#
loop_
_entity.id
_entity.type
_entity.pdbx_description
1 polymer ?
#
loop_
_entity_poly.entity_id
_entity_poly.type
_entity_poly.pdbx_seq_one_letter_code
_entity_poly.pdbx_strand_id
1 'polypeptide(L)'
;YLKRKFDEMAYLSEGFTYNRVIARTRNTNDPEMVSSTSAMRRMLTSLSRGLWNGDRDALSVEMDGIVKKVSSLGSDFVYDCRGQLPGADVIQHFAAQIRSRYFGLANEFHMAVGSKNLFDQADLGDKQYIFLDGQNTGAGLYASRVVEGQKASFALNNKIQYVPDLWIDESNFGVPMDYDRSTDSVVEKAVGEAPPDTPALAVAAQAPSVPGSKWEAGDVGTVAYRVAAVGPKGASQATTSQSATVAANGAVELTITPAAGGNFAEAFLIFRETAPGNGDFRKIARVKRATSGDTTFVDVNETIPGTSVGVLGDFNSRSTSDETRTMVLSELMSPLKTTFPPGVGGLRLNVGMVEYFTTIQLFAEEKFVVFKNMPVI
;
A
#
# COMPACT_ATOMS: atom_id res chain seq x y z
N TYR A 1 -3.64 -33.83 -11.38
CA TYR A 1 -3.84 -32.67 -12.28
C TYR A 1 -3.21 -31.44 -11.63
N LEU A 2 -2.00 -31.05 -12.04
CA LEU A 2 -1.41 -29.77 -11.63
C LEU A 2 -2.13 -28.65 -12.41
N LYS A 3 -2.86 -27.76 -11.71
CA LYS A 3 -3.72 -26.74 -12.30
C LYS A 3 -3.37 -25.31 -11.88
N ARG A 4 -2.18 -25.06 -11.32
CA ARG A 4 -1.83 -23.71 -10.86
C ARG A 4 -1.11 -22.93 -11.95
N LYS A 5 -1.69 -21.80 -12.37
CA LYS A 5 -1.01 -20.81 -13.20
C LYS A 5 0.02 -20.10 -12.31
N PHE A 6 1.28 -20.10 -12.72
CA PHE A 6 2.32 -19.32 -12.04
C PHE A 6 2.18 -17.84 -12.39
N ASP A 7 2.55 -16.98 -11.44
CA ASP A 7 2.51 -15.54 -11.61
C ASP A 7 3.44 -15.08 -12.72
N GLU A 8 2.99 -14.10 -13.49
CA GLU A 8 3.79 -13.46 -14.53
C GLU A 8 4.82 -12.53 -13.87
N MET A 9 6.02 -12.48 -14.44
CA MET A 9 7.12 -11.66 -13.91
C MET A 9 6.87 -10.19 -14.17
N ALA A 10 7.06 -9.34 -13.16
CA ALA A 10 7.10 -7.91 -13.34
C ALA A 10 8.52 -7.47 -13.71
N TYR A 11 8.60 -6.52 -14.64
CA TYR A 11 9.85 -5.88 -15.03
C TYR A 11 9.91 -4.50 -14.40
N LEU A 12 10.88 -4.29 -13.53
CA LEU A 12 11.16 -3.00 -12.93
C LEU A 12 12.41 -2.39 -13.56
N SER A 13 12.32 -1.12 -13.92
CA SER A 13 13.43 -0.38 -14.51
C SER A 13 13.50 1.04 -14.00
N GLU A 14 14.68 1.47 -13.59
CA GLU A 14 14.93 2.85 -13.16
C GLU A 14 16.13 3.44 -13.91
N GLY A 15 15.86 4.52 -14.65
CA GLY A 15 16.89 5.25 -15.39
C GLY A 15 17.77 6.09 -14.45
N PHE A 16 19.04 6.22 -14.81
CA PHE A 16 19.94 7.20 -14.22
C PHE A 16 20.76 7.90 -15.29
N THR A 17 21.07 9.17 -15.04
CA THR A 17 21.83 10.00 -15.97
C THR A 17 22.86 10.82 -15.20
N TYR A 18 24.03 11.02 -15.80
CA TYR A 18 25.04 11.92 -15.27
C TYR A 18 25.80 12.62 -16.40
N ASN A 19 26.36 13.79 -16.11
CA ASN A 19 27.09 14.59 -17.09
C ASN A 19 28.52 14.05 -17.29
N ARG A 20 28.95 13.90 -18.56
CA ARG A 20 30.31 13.44 -18.91
C ARG A 20 31.41 14.35 -18.40
N VAL A 21 31.15 15.66 -18.32
CA VAL A 21 32.12 16.62 -17.78
C VAL A 21 32.35 16.31 -16.31
N ILE A 22 31.28 16.09 -15.55
CA ILE A 22 31.34 15.75 -14.13
C ILE A 22 32.07 14.42 -13.92
N ALA A 23 31.90 13.44 -14.81
CA ALA A 23 32.63 12.17 -14.72
C ALA A 23 34.16 12.31 -14.93
N ARG A 24 34.62 13.39 -15.58
CA ARG A 24 36.05 13.63 -15.85
C ARG A 24 36.69 14.62 -14.87
N THR A 25 35.90 15.43 -14.17
CA THR A 25 36.41 16.35 -13.15
C THR A 25 36.73 15.60 -11.86
N ARG A 26 37.67 16.14 -11.07
CA ARG A 26 37.94 15.61 -9.73
C ARG A 26 36.74 15.91 -8.83
N ASN A 27 36.00 14.87 -8.48
CA ASN A 27 34.89 14.94 -7.54
C ASN A 27 35.22 14.15 -6.28
N THR A 28 34.52 14.46 -5.19
CA THR A 28 34.65 13.72 -3.93
C THR A 28 34.10 12.28 -4.05
N ASN A 29 33.08 12.06 -4.90
CA ASN A 29 32.47 10.76 -5.16
C ASN A 29 32.26 10.56 -6.67
N ASP A 30 32.28 9.30 -7.11
CA ASP A 30 31.99 8.93 -8.51
C ASP A 30 30.50 9.20 -8.85
N PRO A 31 30.20 10.07 -9.82
CA PRO A 31 28.83 10.39 -10.20
C PRO A 31 28.04 9.19 -10.73
N GLU A 32 28.70 8.19 -11.33
CA GLU A 32 28.01 6.98 -11.80
C GLU A 32 27.51 6.16 -10.61
N MET A 33 28.35 5.96 -9.60
CA MET A 33 28.00 5.18 -8.41
C MET A 33 26.87 5.85 -7.62
N VAL A 34 26.91 7.17 -7.47
CA VAL A 34 25.85 7.92 -6.76
C VAL A 34 24.51 7.84 -7.51
N SER A 35 24.53 8.10 -8.82
CA SER A 35 23.31 8.09 -9.63
C SER A 35 22.69 6.69 -9.76
N SER A 36 23.50 5.66 -10.02
CA SER A 36 23.02 4.27 -10.10
C SER A 36 22.51 3.74 -8.76
N THR A 37 23.17 4.07 -7.63
CA THR A 37 22.67 3.69 -6.30
C THR A 37 21.33 4.37 -5.99
N SER A 38 21.14 5.63 -6.40
CA SER A 38 19.86 6.33 -6.22
C SER A 38 18.73 5.67 -7.03
N ALA A 39 19.02 5.23 -8.27
CA ALA A 39 18.07 4.50 -9.10
C ALA A 39 17.71 3.15 -8.50
N MET A 40 18.70 2.39 -8.03
CA MET A 40 18.44 1.11 -7.35
C MET A 40 17.57 1.28 -6.10
N ARG A 41 17.80 2.33 -5.30
CA ARG A 41 16.96 2.62 -4.11
C ARG A 41 15.51 2.93 -4.50
N ARG A 42 15.29 3.77 -5.53
CA ARG A 42 13.93 4.04 -6.03
C ARG A 42 13.25 2.77 -6.51
N MET A 43 13.96 1.94 -7.27
CA MET A 43 13.45 0.66 -7.77
C MET A 43 13.03 -0.26 -6.62
N LEU A 44 13.88 -0.43 -5.61
CA LEU A 44 13.59 -1.28 -4.45
C LEU A 44 12.46 -0.72 -3.58
N THR A 45 12.35 0.60 -3.46
CA THR A 45 11.22 1.26 -2.77
C THR A 45 9.91 1.08 -3.53
N SER A 46 9.93 1.14 -4.87
CA SER A 46 8.75 0.85 -5.68
C SER A 46 8.35 -0.62 -5.56
N LEU A 47 9.34 -1.51 -5.59
CA LEU A 47 9.14 -2.94 -5.39
C LEU A 47 8.49 -3.23 -4.05
N SER A 48 9.04 -2.71 -2.94
CA SER A 48 8.53 -3.02 -1.60
C SER A 48 7.08 -2.56 -1.41
N ARG A 49 6.67 -1.44 -2.01
CA ARG A 49 5.26 -1.03 -2.05
C ARG A 49 4.41 -1.96 -2.91
N GLY A 50 4.91 -2.34 -4.08
CA GLY A 50 4.23 -3.27 -4.99
C GLY A 50 4.03 -4.66 -4.41
N LEU A 51 4.97 -5.15 -3.59
CA LEU A 51 4.86 -6.45 -2.91
C LEU A 51 3.65 -6.53 -1.97
N TRP A 52 3.27 -5.42 -1.33
CA TRP A 52 2.12 -5.36 -0.45
C TRP A 52 0.83 -4.99 -1.18
N ASN A 53 0.85 -3.87 -1.91
CA ASN A 53 -0.35 -3.17 -2.37
C ASN A 53 -0.49 -3.12 -3.90
N GLY A 54 0.39 -3.79 -4.65
CA GLY A 54 0.31 -3.83 -6.11
C GLY A 54 -1.00 -4.47 -6.60
N ASP A 55 -1.58 -3.89 -7.66
CA ASP A 55 -2.82 -4.38 -8.27
C ASP A 55 -2.70 -4.37 -9.79
N ARG A 56 -2.47 -5.56 -10.34
CA ARG A 56 -2.24 -5.76 -11.77
C ARG A 56 -3.51 -5.60 -12.60
N ASP A 57 -4.66 -5.90 -12.01
CA ASP A 57 -5.94 -5.77 -12.71
C ASP A 57 -6.20 -4.31 -13.10
N ALA A 58 -5.82 -3.40 -12.21
CA ALA A 58 -5.93 -1.96 -12.40
C ALA A 58 -4.78 -1.39 -13.24
N LEU A 59 -3.52 -1.72 -12.92
CA LEU A 59 -2.34 -1.22 -13.63
C LEU A 59 -1.55 -2.39 -14.19
N SER A 60 -1.50 -2.50 -15.52
CA SER A 60 -0.99 -3.70 -16.21
C SER A 60 0.49 -4.00 -15.96
N VAL A 61 1.26 -2.97 -15.61
CA VAL A 61 2.70 -3.04 -15.35
C VAL A 61 3.06 -3.42 -13.90
N GLU A 62 2.09 -3.35 -12.98
CA GLU A 62 2.32 -3.75 -11.59
C GLU A 62 2.18 -5.27 -11.39
N MET A 63 2.83 -5.79 -10.36
CA MET A 63 2.58 -7.14 -9.87
C MET A 63 1.42 -7.12 -8.87
N ASP A 64 0.71 -8.24 -8.72
CA ASP A 64 -0.25 -8.38 -7.64
C ASP A 64 0.47 -8.55 -6.30
N GLY A 65 0.16 -7.66 -5.36
CA GLY A 65 0.69 -7.70 -4.00
C GLY A 65 -0.03 -8.73 -3.12
N ILE A 66 0.53 -8.97 -1.92
CA ILE A 66 -0.04 -9.92 -0.94
C ILE A 66 -1.49 -9.57 -0.59
N VAL A 67 -1.79 -8.28 -0.39
CA VAL A 67 -3.13 -7.83 0.01
C VAL A 67 -4.17 -8.19 -1.05
N LYS A 68 -3.85 -7.95 -2.33
CA LYS A 68 -4.72 -8.26 -3.46
C LYS A 68 -4.92 -9.78 -3.61
N LYS A 69 -3.83 -10.56 -3.55
CA LYS A 69 -3.89 -12.02 -3.69
C LYS A 69 -4.78 -12.65 -2.61
N VAL A 70 -4.53 -12.33 -1.34
CA VAL A 70 -5.28 -12.90 -0.22
C VAL A 70 -6.74 -12.43 -0.23
N SER A 71 -7.00 -11.15 -0.51
CA SER A 71 -8.38 -10.63 -0.58
C SER A 71 -9.20 -11.19 -1.74
N SER A 72 -8.54 -11.66 -2.81
CA SER A 72 -9.23 -12.29 -3.95
C SER A 72 -9.81 -13.68 -3.65
N LEU A 73 -9.37 -14.34 -2.58
CA LEU A 73 -9.87 -15.65 -2.16
C LEU A 73 -11.30 -15.60 -1.59
N GLY A 74 -11.73 -14.43 -1.09
CA GLY A 74 -13.07 -14.21 -0.54
C GLY A 74 -13.08 -13.54 0.83
N SER A 75 -14.29 -13.29 1.34
CA SER A 75 -14.52 -12.57 2.61
C SER A 75 -13.96 -13.28 3.84
N ASP A 76 -13.82 -14.60 3.80
CA ASP A 76 -13.29 -15.40 4.93
C ASP A 76 -11.83 -15.09 5.26
N PHE A 77 -11.10 -14.48 4.32
CA PHE A 77 -9.68 -14.11 4.45
C PHE A 77 -9.49 -12.61 4.70
N VAL A 78 -10.59 -11.86 4.84
CA VAL A 78 -10.58 -10.42 5.06
C VAL A 78 -11.39 -10.09 6.30
N TYR A 79 -10.71 -9.59 7.32
CA TYR A 79 -11.36 -9.03 8.50
C TYR A 79 -11.40 -7.52 8.41
N ASP A 80 -12.57 -6.93 8.64
CA ASP A 80 -12.75 -5.48 8.66
C ASP A 80 -12.71 -4.96 10.09
N CYS A 81 -11.68 -4.17 10.42
CA CYS A 81 -11.50 -3.60 11.74
C CYS A 81 -12.29 -2.29 11.98
N ARG A 82 -12.88 -1.70 10.93
CA ARG A 82 -13.70 -0.48 11.02
C ARG A 82 -13.08 0.67 11.84
N GLY A 83 -11.77 0.90 11.69
CA GLY A 83 -11.05 1.98 12.38
C GLY A 83 -10.72 1.68 13.84
N GLN A 84 -10.87 0.43 14.29
CA GLN A 84 -10.48 -0.03 15.63
C GLN A 84 -9.30 -1.01 15.55
N LEU A 85 -8.55 -1.17 16.63
CA LEU A 85 -7.54 -2.23 16.69
C LEU A 85 -8.23 -3.59 16.78
N PRO A 86 -7.76 -4.62 16.04
CA PRO A 86 -8.31 -5.96 16.20
C PRO A 86 -7.97 -6.50 17.59
N GLY A 87 -8.99 -7.05 18.27
CA GLY A 87 -8.85 -7.65 19.58
C GLY A 87 -7.92 -8.88 19.57
N ALA A 88 -7.34 -9.17 20.74
CA ALA A 88 -6.46 -10.32 20.90
C ALA A 88 -7.15 -11.66 20.61
N ASP A 89 -8.44 -11.75 20.91
CA ASP A 89 -9.33 -12.85 20.60
C ASP A 89 -9.50 -13.05 19.09
N VAL A 90 -9.68 -11.98 18.33
CA VAL A 90 -9.81 -12.02 16.86
C VAL A 90 -8.53 -12.55 16.22
N ILE A 91 -7.38 -12.06 16.65
CA ILE A 91 -6.08 -12.52 16.14
C ILE A 91 -5.87 -14.01 16.46
N GLN A 92 -6.23 -14.47 17.67
CA GLN A 92 -6.16 -15.88 18.05
C GLN A 92 -7.14 -16.76 17.26
N HIS A 93 -8.34 -16.26 17.00
CA HIS A 93 -9.33 -16.96 16.18
C HIS A 93 -8.77 -17.23 14.79
N PHE A 94 -8.22 -16.22 14.11
CA PHE A 94 -7.64 -16.42 12.78
C PHE A 94 -6.43 -17.33 12.79
N ALA A 95 -5.57 -17.26 13.80
CA ALA A 95 -4.48 -18.22 13.97
C ALA A 95 -4.99 -19.67 14.14
N ALA A 96 -6.07 -19.87 14.92
CA ALA A 96 -6.71 -21.18 15.07
C ALA A 96 -7.37 -21.66 13.78
N GLN A 97 -7.96 -20.75 12.99
CA GLN A 97 -8.56 -21.05 11.70
C GLN A 97 -7.51 -21.48 10.67
N ILE A 98 -6.40 -20.76 10.56
CA ILE A 98 -5.26 -21.12 9.71
C ILE A 98 -4.75 -22.51 10.06
N ARG A 99 -4.65 -22.83 11.36
CA ARG A 99 -4.20 -24.14 11.83
C ARG A 99 -5.19 -25.26 11.51
N SER A 100 -6.47 -25.05 11.79
CA SER A 100 -7.50 -26.09 11.71
C SER A 100 -7.99 -26.37 10.29
N ARG A 101 -8.15 -25.34 9.45
CA ARG A 101 -8.69 -25.48 8.09
C ARG A 101 -7.60 -25.64 7.03
N TYR A 102 -6.49 -24.94 7.18
CA TYR A 102 -5.46 -24.80 6.13
C TYR A 102 -4.09 -25.37 6.54
N PHE A 103 -4.01 -26.00 7.71
CA PHE A 103 -2.82 -26.69 8.22
C PHE A 103 -1.55 -25.80 8.27
N GLY A 104 -1.71 -24.48 8.38
CA GLY A 104 -0.61 -23.52 8.53
C GLY A 104 -0.26 -23.24 9.99
N LEU A 105 0.85 -22.53 10.20
CA LEU A 105 1.24 -21.99 11.52
C LEU A 105 1.51 -20.50 11.39
N ALA A 106 0.58 -19.66 11.82
CA ALA A 106 0.78 -18.21 11.81
C ALA A 106 1.98 -17.84 12.71
N ASN A 107 2.86 -16.96 12.23
CA ASN A 107 4.08 -16.58 12.94
C ASN A 107 4.23 -15.05 13.05
N GLU A 108 3.84 -14.31 12.03
CA GLU A 108 4.08 -12.87 11.90
C GLU A 108 2.79 -12.15 11.51
N PHE A 109 2.61 -10.97 12.09
CA PHE A 109 1.57 -10.02 11.74
C PHE A 109 2.23 -8.72 11.29
N HIS A 110 2.22 -8.49 9.98
CA HIS A 110 2.75 -7.28 9.37
C HIS A 110 1.72 -6.16 9.44
N MET A 111 2.13 -4.97 9.85
CA MET A 111 1.24 -3.81 9.98
C MET A 111 1.98 -2.50 9.77
N ALA A 112 1.24 -1.43 9.52
CA ALA A 112 1.81 -0.09 9.47
C ALA A 112 2.44 0.32 10.81
N VAL A 113 3.50 1.14 10.74
CA VAL A 113 4.22 1.63 11.93
C VAL A 113 3.28 2.35 12.91
N GLY A 114 2.36 3.18 12.42
CA GLY A 114 1.41 3.89 13.28
C GLY A 114 0.37 2.96 13.92
N SER A 115 -0.04 1.88 13.25
CA SER A 115 -0.92 0.85 13.85
C SER A 115 -0.20 0.07 14.94
N LYS A 116 1.09 -0.24 14.76
CA LYS A 116 1.91 -0.83 15.83
C LYS A 116 1.94 0.11 17.04
N ASN A 117 2.22 1.40 16.84
CA ASN A 117 2.28 2.35 17.94
C ASN A 117 0.98 2.37 18.76
N LEU A 118 -0.18 2.23 18.10
CA LEU A 118 -1.45 2.08 18.78
C LEU A 118 -1.56 0.79 19.62
N PHE A 119 -1.02 -0.34 19.16
CA PHE A 119 -0.94 -1.57 19.98
C PHE A 119 -0.07 -1.39 21.23
N ASP A 120 1.03 -0.65 21.14
CA ASP A 120 1.86 -0.34 22.31
C ASP A 120 1.10 0.56 23.31
N GLN A 121 0.25 1.45 22.80
CA GLN A 121 -0.54 2.36 23.63
C GLN A 121 -1.79 1.71 24.22
N ALA A 122 -2.44 0.79 23.51
CA ALA A 122 -3.68 0.16 23.96
C ALA A 122 -3.50 -0.63 25.26
N ASP A 123 -2.32 -1.26 25.44
CA ASP A 123 -1.96 -2.00 26.66
C ASP A 123 -1.60 -1.07 27.84
N LEU A 124 -1.55 0.26 27.63
CA LEU A 124 -1.49 1.25 28.72
C LEU A 124 -2.84 1.42 29.43
N GLY A 125 -3.91 0.74 29.01
CA GLY A 125 -5.21 0.74 29.71
C GLY A 125 -5.15 -0.03 31.04
N ASP A 126 -4.50 -1.21 31.03
CA ASP A 126 -4.30 -2.09 32.20
C ASP A 126 -2.97 -1.76 32.90
N LYS A 127 -2.85 -0.51 33.31
CA LYS A 127 -1.61 0.10 33.81
C LYS A 127 -0.96 -0.71 34.92
N GLN A 128 0.06 -1.49 34.57
CA GLN A 128 1.05 -1.96 35.54
C GLN A 128 1.96 -0.79 35.90
N TYR A 129 1.59 -0.08 36.96
CA TYR A 129 2.47 0.91 37.57
C TYR A 129 3.50 0.20 38.43
N ILE A 130 4.78 0.42 38.13
CA ILE A 130 5.87 0.00 39.01
C ILE A 130 6.15 1.17 39.95
N PHE A 131 5.67 1.06 41.19
CA PHE A 131 6.02 2.00 42.24
C PHE A 131 7.39 1.63 42.79
N LEU A 132 8.38 2.50 42.58
CA LEU A 132 9.72 2.34 43.12
C LEU A 132 9.79 3.02 44.49
N ASP A 133 10.47 2.38 45.44
CA ASP A 133 10.74 2.98 46.76
C ASP A 133 11.71 4.16 46.61
N GLY A 134 11.55 5.19 47.46
CA GLY A 134 12.12 6.53 47.33
C GLY A 134 13.65 6.65 47.39
N GLN A 135 14.39 5.54 47.39
CA GLN A 135 15.85 5.51 47.36
C GLN A 135 16.45 5.40 45.95
N ASN A 136 15.64 5.09 44.93
CA ASN A 136 16.08 5.11 43.53
C ASN A 136 15.72 6.45 42.89
N THR A 137 16.69 7.37 42.84
CA THR A 137 16.56 8.68 42.18
C THR A 137 16.52 8.55 40.66
N GLY A 138 15.42 8.02 40.10
CA GLY A 138 14.84 8.30 38.77
C GLY A 138 15.71 8.31 37.49
N ALA A 139 17.02 8.09 37.56
CA ALA A 139 17.95 8.23 36.45
C ALA A 139 17.98 6.92 35.66
N GLY A 140 17.60 6.98 34.38
CA GLY A 140 17.60 5.82 33.48
C GLY A 140 16.33 4.97 33.50
N LEU A 141 15.22 5.47 34.06
CA LEU A 141 13.92 4.83 33.95
C LEU A 141 13.26 5.20 32.61
N TYR A 142 12.89 4.19 31.84
CA TYR A 142 12.10 4.35 30.63
C TYR A 142 10.61 4.15 30.97
N ALA A 143 9.77 5.06 30.48
CA ALA A 143 8.32 4.91 30.52
C ALA A 143 7.83 4.20 29.24
N SER A 144 6.67 3.55 29.31
CA SER A 144 6.02 2.77 28.25
C SER A 144 6.44 1.30 28.18
N ARG A 145 5.57 0.50 27.54
CA ARG A 145 5.77 -0.91 27.21
C ARG A 145 5.80 -1.06 25.69
N VAL A 146 6.67 -1.94 25.20
CA VAL A 146 6.68 -2.36 23.79
C VAL A 146 6.02 -3.72 23.70
N VAL A 147 4.95 -3.82 22.92
CA VAL A 147 4.24 -5.08 22.65
C VAL A 147 4.88 -5.72 21.43
N GLU A 148 5.75 -6.71 21.66
CA GLU A 148 6.45 -7.44 20.59
C GLU A 148 5.53 -8.40 19.80
N GLY A 149 4.36 -8.71 20.35
CA GLY A 149 3.43 -9.66 19.77
C GLY A 149 2.49 -10.25 20.81
N GLN A 150 1.78 -11.28 20.39
CA GLN A 150 0.75 -11.93 21.19
C GLN A 150 0.99 -13.43 21.29
N LYS A 151 0.75 -14.00 22.47
CA LYS A 151 0.76 -15.45 22.64
C LYS A 151 -0.51 -16.06 22.04
N ALA A 152 -0.35 -17.15 21.28
CA ALA A 152 -1.44 -17.87 20.67
C ALA A 152 -1.08 -19.35 20.55
N SER A 153 -1.86 -20.24 21.16
CA SER A 153 -1.56 -21.69 21.26
C SER A 153 -1.47 -22.42 19.93
N PHE A 154 -2.01 -21.83 18.85
CA PHE A 154 -2.04 -22.42 17.51
C PHE A 154 -1.06 -21.76 16.53
N ALA A 155 -0.27 -20.80 17.02
CA ALA A 155 0.77 -20.11 16.26
C ALA A 155 2.11 -20.85 16.33
N LEU A 156 3.03 -20.54 15.42
CA LEU A 156 4.39 -21.06 15.45
C LEU A 156 5.06 -20.65 16.77
N ASN A 157 5.65 -21.60 17.50
CA ASN A 157 6.25 -21.35 18.82
C ASN A 157 5.29 -20.71 19.84
N ASN A 158 3.98 -20.94 19.69
CA ASN A 158 2.91 -20.39 20.53
C ASN A 158 2.87 -18.85 20.58
N LYS A 159 3.41 -18.15 19.58
CA LYS A 159 3.43 -16.70 19.52
C LYS A 159 3.25 -16.17 18.09
N ILE A 160 2.65 -14.99 17.99
CA ILE A 160 2.54 -14.19 16.78
C ILE A 160 3.33 -12.92 17.03
N GLN A 161 4.31 -12.62 16.18
CA GLN A 161 5.16 -11.44 16.31
C GLN A 161 4.58 -10.27 15.52
N TYR A 162 4.57 -9.08 16.10
CA TYR A 162 4.15 -7.87 15.40
C TYR A 162 5.35 -7.27 14.67
N VAL A 163 5.25 -7.20 13.34
CA VAL A 163 6.32 -6.71 12.48
C VAL A 163 5.85 -5.41 11.82
N PRO A 164 6.37 -4.24 12.25
CA PRO A 164 6.04 -3.01 11.57
C PRO A 164 6.73 -2.97 10.20
N ASP A 165 5.97 -2.66 9.15
CA ASP A 165 6.48 -2.39 7.82
C ASP A 165 6.07 -0.97 7.40
N LEU A 166 7.00 -0.23 6.79
CA LEU A 166 6.73 1.11 6.27
C LEU A 166 5.93 1.05 4.96
N TRP A 167 6.14 0.01 4.16
CA TRP A 167 5.64 -0.04 2.78
C TRP A 167 4.25 -0.64 2.63
N ILE A 168 3.73 -1.28 3.69
CA ILE A 168 2.34 -1.72 3.77
C ILE A 168 1.39 -0.54 3.99
N ASP A 169 1.88 0.58 4.52
CA ASP A 169 1.07 1.72 4.89
C ASP A 169 0.64 2.57 3.68
N GLU A 170 -0.67 2.64 3.45
CA GLU A 170 -1.30 3.53 2.48
C GLU A 170 -2.24 4.56 3.14
N SER A 171 -2.28 4.62 4.47
CA SER A 171 -3.15 5.55 5.22
C SER A 171 -2.86 7.00 4.85
N ASN A 172 -1.58 7.32 4.65
CA ASN A 172 -1.12 8.65 4.29
C ASN A 172 -1.09 8.91 2.77
N PHE A 173 -1.63 8.01 1.95
CA PHE A 173 -1.65 8.18 0.50
C PHE A 173 -2.66 9.27 0.11
N GLY A 174 -2.16 10.50 -0.05
CA GLY A 174 -2.92 11.67 -0.50
C GLY A 174 -2.93 11.82 -2.02
N VAL A 175 -3.52 12.93 -2.48
CA VAL A 175 -3.53 13.31 -3.90
C VAL A 175 -2.10 13.43 -4.46
N PRO A 176 -1.90 13.26 -5.78
CA PRO A 176 -0.56 13.40 -6.38
C PRO A 176 0.03 14.80 -6.13
N MET A 177 1.21 14.84 -5.52
CA MET A 177 1.95 16.07 -5.26
C MET A 177 3.38 15.94 -5.80
N ASP A 178 3.92 17.05 -6.30
CA ASP A 178 5.32 17.16 -6.70
C ASP A 178 5.90 18.49 -6.19
N TYR A 179 7.22 18.55 -6.10
CA TYR A 179 7.92 19.76 -5.69
C TYR A 179 8.02 20.72 -6.88
N ASP A 180 7.41 21.91 -6.76
CA ASP A 180 7.48 22.93 -7.78
C ASP A 180 8.59 23.94 -7.47
N ARG A 181 9.57 24.01 -8.37
CA ARG A 181 10.73 24.91 -8.25
C ARG A 181 10.37 26.39 -8.37
N SER A 182 9.19 26.72 -8.90
CA SER A 182 8.75 28.11 -9.04
C SER A 182 8.20 28.67 -7.73
N THR A 183 7.59 27.83 -6.90
CA THR A 183 6.99 28.22 -5.62
C THR A 183 7.80 27.75 -4.40
N ASP A 184 8.88 26.97 -4.63
CA ASP A 184 9.73 26.36 -3.59
C ASP A 184 8.89 25.57 -2.56
N SER A 185 7.87 24.88 -3.04
CA SER A 185 6.91 24.17 -2.20
C SER A 185 6.37 22.92 -2.88
N VAL A 186 5.91 21.97 -2.06
CA VAL A 186 5.20 20.78 -2.55
C VAL A 186 3.78 21.18 -2.88
N VAL A 187 3.40 21.04 -4.15
CA VAL A 187 2.10 21.44 -4.67
C VAL A 187 1.46 20.27 -5.41
N GLU A 188 0.14 20.31 -5.52
CA GLU A 188 -0.58 19.32 -6.29
C GLU A 188 -0.31 19.51 -7.79
N LYS A 189 0.15 18.45 -8.46
CA LYS A 189 0.49 18.47 -9.88
C LYS A 189 0.46 17.06 -10.45
N ALA A 190 0.39 16.95 -11.77
CA ALA A 190 0.68 15.70 -12.44
C ALA A 190 2.12 15.24 -12.17
N VAL A 191 2.30 13.94 -11.91
CA VAL A 191 3.56 13.33 -11.48
C VAL A 191 3.98 12.26 -12.49
N GLY A 192 5.27 12.20 -12.83
CA GLY A 192 5.84 11.21 -13.74
C GLY A 192 6.25 11.79 -15.10
N GLU A 193 6.81 10.94 -15.97
CA GLU A 193 7.37 11.38 -17.25
C GLU A 193 6.31 11.65 -18.31
N ALA A 194 5.22 10.88 -18.29
CA ALA A 194 4.12 10.97 -19.24
C ALA A 194 2.80 10.73 -18.51
N PRO A 195 2.40 11.63 -17.60
CA PRO A 195 1.17 11.49 -16.85
C PRO A 195 -0.05 11.59 -17.79
N PRO A 196 -1.14 10.86 -17.51
CA PRO A 196 -2.43 11.09 -18.16
C PRO A 196 -3.00 12.48 -17.84
N ASP A 197 -3.94 12.92 -18.66
CA ASP A 197 -4.71 14.13 -18.40
C ASP A 197 -5.73 13.88 -17.28
N THR A 198 -6.06 14.94 -16.53
CA THR A 198 -7.03 14.88 -15.43
C THR A 198 -8.42 14.52 -15.96
N PRO A 199 -9.11 13.52 -15.37
CA PRO A 199 -10.44 13.12 -15.80
C PRO A 199 -11.52 14.13 -15.37
N ALA A 200 -12.74 13.97 -15.86
CA ALA A 200 -13.90 14.66 -15.28
C ALA A 200 -14.61 13.74 -14.26
N LEU A 201 -15.16 14.34 -13.21
CA LEU A 201 -15.82 13.64 -12.11
C LEU A 201 -17.24 14.19 -11.92
N ALA A 202 -18.21 13.29 -11.89
CA ALA A 202 -19.55 13.55 -11.37
C ALA A 202 -19.82 12.63 -10.18
N VAL A 203 -20.47 13.15 -9.14
CA VAL A 203 -20.76 12.42 -7.91
C VAL A 203 -22.25 12.54 -7.62
N ALA A 204 -22.90 11.41 -7.36
CA ALA A 204 -24.31 11.34 -7.03
C ALA A 204 -24.55 10.45 -5.80
N ALA A 205 -25.38 10.90 -4.86
CA ALA A 205 -25.82 10.06 -3.75
C ALA A 205 -26.90 9.09 -4.21
N GLN A 206 -26.80 7.83 -3.79
CA GLN A 206 -27.84 6.84 -3.92
C GLN A 206 -28.71 6.80 -2.65
N ALA A 207 -30.01 6.59 -2.85
CA ALA A 207 -30.97 6.51 -1.76
C ALA A 207 -30.68 5.31 -0.83
N PRO A 208 -31.18 5.32 0.42
CA PRO A 208 -31.00 4.22 1.36
C PRO A 208 -31.47 2.86 0.83
N SER A 209 -30.99 1.78 1.46
CA SER A 209 -31.20 0.37 1.09
C SER A 209 -30.28 -0.16 -0.02
N VAL A 210 -29.08 0.39 -0.13
CA VAL A 210 -28.03 -0.17 -1.00
C VAL A 210 -27.45 -1.43 -0.35
N PRO A 211 -27.46 -2.60 -1.04
CA PRO A 211 -26.87 -3.82 -0.51
C PRO A 211 -25.39 -3.65 -0.17
N GLY A 212 -24.97 -4.11 1.01
CA GLY A 212 -23.57 -4.04 1.44
C GLY A 212 -23.10 -2.65 1.89
N SER A 213 -23.99 -1.66 1.98
CA SER A 213 -23.67 -0.34 2.54
C SER A 213 -23.23 -0.43 4.00
N LYS A 214 -22.10 0.20 4.31
CA LYS A 214 -21.54 0.36 5.66
C LYS A 214 -21.56 1.83 6.11
N TRP A 215 -22.43 2.65 5.52
CA TRP A 215 -22.61 4.04 5.94
C TRP A 215 -23.47 4.10 7.21
N GLU A 216 -22.82 4.42 8.33
CA GLU A 216 -23.44 4.51 9.66
C GLU A 216 -23.56 5.97 10.13
N ALA A 217 -24.27 6.18 11.25
CA ALA A 217 -24.60 7.51 11.78
C ALA A 217 -23.37 8.42 12.04
N GLY A 218 -22.18 7.86 12.25
CA GLY A 218 -20.94 8.60 12.46
C GLY A 218 -20.24 9.05 11.16
N ASP A 219 -20.53 8.39 10.03
CA ASP A 219 -19.84 8.62 8.75
C ASP A 219 -20.72 9.35 7.73
N VAL A 220 -22.04 9.40 7.96
CA VAL A 220 -23.01 10.03 7.06
C VAL A 220 -22.91 11.56 7.07
N GLY A 221 -23.15 12.17 5.91
CA GLY A 221 -23.06 13.62 5.75
C GLY A 221 -22.67 14.02 4.34
N THR A 222 -22.25 15.28 4.18
CA THR A 222 -21.71 15.77 2.90
C THR A 222 -20.24 15.37 2.81
N VAL A 223 -19.96 14.41 1.94
CA VAL A 223 -18.61 13.88 1.73
C VAL A 223 -18.12 14.32 0.37
N ALA A 224 -16.88 14.81 0.30
CA ALA A 224 -16.25 15.20 -0.96
C ALA A 224 -15.27 14.14 -1.48
N TYR A 225 -15.18 14.08 -2.81
CA TYR A 225 -14.36 13.15 -3.56
C TYR A 225 -13.48 13.89 -4.56
N ARG A 226 -12.32 13.29 -4.83
CA ARG A 226 -11.39 13.70 -5.89
C ARG A 226 -10.88 12.47 -6.60
N VAL A 227 -10.58 12.59 -7.88
CA VAL A 227 -10.07 11.47 -8.69
C VAL A 227 -8.82 11.88 -9.44
N ALA A 228 -7.83 11.00 -9.51
CA ALA A 228 -6.69 11.15 -10.40
C ALA A 228 -6.62 9.98 -11.38
N ALA A 229 -6.26 10.23 -12.63
CA ALA A 229 -5.98 9.21 -13.62
C ALA A 229 -4.54 8.71 -13.46
N VAL A 230 -4.33 7.40 -13.61
CA VAL A 230 -3.02 6.76 -13.52
C VAL A 230 -2.76 5.97 -14.79
N GLY A 231 -1.57 6.17 -15.33
CA GLY A 231 -1.03 5.40 -16.45
C GLY A 231 0.29 4.73 -16.04
N PRO A 232 0.91 4.00 -16.97
CA PRO A 232 2.14 3.25 -16.67
C PRO A 232 3.35 4.14 -16.38
N LYS A 233 3.27 5.44 -16.67
CA LYS A 233 4.39 6.40 -16.55
C LYS A 233 4.08 7.62 -15.68
N GLY A 234 3.02 7.57 -14.87
CA GLY A 234 2.66 8.68 -14.02
C GLY A 234 1.19 8.73 -13.62
N ALA A 235 0.87 9.76 -12.83
CA ALA A 235 -0.47 10.08 -12.38
C ALA A 235 -0.82 11.54 -12.73
N SER A 236 -2.06 11.79 -13.10
CA SER A 236 -2.58 13.13 -13.35
C SER A 236 -2.68 13.93 -12.06
N GLN A 237 -2.87 15.25 -12.18
CA GLN A 237 -3.41 16.05 -11.08
C GLN A 237 -4.82 15.53 -10.70
N ALA A 238 -5.21 15.65 -9.44
CA ALA A 238 -6.55 15.24 -9.00
C ALA A 238 -7.62 16.26 -9.42
N THR A 239 -8.83 15.79 -9.70
CA THR A 239 -9.97 16.65 -10.04
C THR A 239 -10.27 17.68 -8.94
N THR A 240 -10.97 18.75 -9.29
CA THR A 240 -11.66 19.58 -8.29
C THR A 240 -12.58 18.72 -7.44
N SER A 241 -12.73 19.07 -6.16
CA SER A 241 -13.62 18.34 -5.25
C SER A 241 -15.06 18.41 -5.72
N GLN A 242 -15.74 17.27 -5.65
CA GLN A 242 -17.17 17.13 -5.89
C GLN A 242 -17.77 16.44 -4.67
N SER A 243 -18.91 16.94 -4.18
CA SER A 243 -19.51 16.45 -2.95
C SER A 243 -20.90 15.87 -3.18
N ALA A 244 -21.26 14.91 -2.33
CA ALA A 244 -22.60 14.35 -2.27
C ALA A 244 -22.99 14.13 -0.80
N THR A 245 -24.28 14.32 -0.50
CA THR A 245 -24.82 14.07 0.84
C THR A 245 -25.30 12.63 0.92
N VAL A 246 -24.59 11.80 1.66
CA VAL A 246 -24.91 10.39 1.84
C VAL A 246 -25.76 10.18 3.09
N ALA A 247 -26.81 9.36 2.94
CA ALA A 247 -27.66 8.93 4.04
C ALA A 247 -27.21 7.55 4.57
N ALA A 248 -27.62 7.21 5.79
CA ALA A 248 -27.34 5.90 6.37
C ALA A 248 -27.91 4.78 5.48
N ASN A 249 -27.15 3.69 5.32
CA ASN A 249 -27.45 2.61 4.37
C ASN A 249 -27.60 3.04 2.90
N GLY A 250 -27.16 4.25 2.53
CA GLY A 250 -27.05 4.72 1.15
C GLY A 250 -25.71 4.36 0.52
N ALA A 251 -25.39 4.97 -0.62
CA ALA A 251 -24.07 4.88 -1.22
C ALA A 251 -23.76 6.16 -2.00
N VAL A 252 -22.52 6.33 -2.46
CA VAL A 252 -22.15 7.41 -3.36
C VAL A 252 -21.65 6.82 -4.67
N GLU A 253 -22.28 7.16 -5.78
CA GLU A 253 -21.86 6.75 -7.11
C GLU A 253 -21.01 7.84 -7.76
N LEU A 254 -19.81 7.46 -8.17
CA LEU A 254 -18.85 8.29 -8.88
C LEU A 254 -18.88 7.87 -10.34
N THR A 255 -19.20 8.82 -11.22
CA THR A 255 -19.06 8.66 -12.67
C THR A 255 -17.80 9.40 -13.12
N ILE A 256 -16.81 8.64 -13.58
CA ILE A 256 -15.51 9.16 -13.97
C ILE A 256 -15.41 9.11 -15.50
N THR A 257 -15.38 10.28 -16.13
CA THR A 257 -15.18 10.40 -17.57
C THR A 257 -13.70 10.55 -17.87
N PRO A 258 -13.07 9.61 -18.60
CA PRO A 258 -11.68 9.75 -19.00
C PRO A 258 -11.50 11.00 -19.86
N ALA A 259 -10.33 11.64 -19.73
CA ALA A 259 -9.99 12.75 -20.61
C ALA A 259 -10.02 12.31 -22.09
N ALA A 260 -10.57 13.18 -22.96
CA ALA A 260 -10.70 12.89 -24.39
C ALA A 260 -9.37 12.98 -25.16
N GLY A 261 -8.33 13.56 -24.55
CA GLY A 261 -6.97 13.70 -25.08
C GLY A 261 -5.91 13.25 -24.07
N GLY A 262 -4.63 13.35 -24.47
CA GLY A 262 -3.48 13.11 -23.59
C GLY A 262 -2.98 11.65 -23.56
N ASN A 263 -2.11 11.37 -22.58
CA ASN A 263 -1.59 10.01 -22.36
C ASN A 263 -2.69 9.09 -21.83
N PHE A 264 -2.63 7.81 -22.20
CA PHE A 264 -3.65 6.84 -21.82
C PHE A 264 -3.65 6.57 -20.31
N ALA A 265 -4.83 6.68 -19.68
CA ALA A 265 -5.09 6.24 -18.32
C ALA A 265 -5.51 4.76 -18.30
N GLU A 266 -4.85 3.95 -17.47
CA GLU A 266 -5.19 2.55 -17.21
C GLU A 266 -6.12 2.40 -16.00
N ALA A 267 -5.93 3.24 -14.98
CA ALA A 267 -6.69 3.20 -13.74
C ALA A 267 -7.04 4.61 -13.24
N PHE A 268 -7.94 4.65 -12.27
CA PHE A 268 -8.29 5.84 -11.51
C PHE A 268 -8.02 5.61 -10.03
N LEU A 269 -7.36 6.57 -9.39
CA LEU A 269 -7.23 6.65 -7.94
C LEU A 269 -8.35 7.52 -7.41
N ILE A 270 -9.11 6.96 -6.48
CA ILE A 270 -10.26 7.64 -5.87
C ILE A 270 -9.86 8.06 -4.46
N PHE A 271 -10.05 9.34 -4.18
CA PHE A 271 -9.78 9.96 -2.90
C PHE A 271 -11.07 10.48 -2.29
N ARG A 272 -11.20 10.30 -0.98
CA ARG A 272 -12.33 10.77 -0.18
C ARG A 272 -11.82 11.54 1.02
N GLU A 273 -12.57 12.54 1.46
CA GLU A 273 -12.26 13.23 2.71
C GLU A 273 -12.27 12.27 3.91
N THR A 274 -11.33 12.43 4.84
CA THR A 274 -11.28 11.63 6.08
C THR A 274 -12.49 11.87 6.99
N ALA A 275 -13.00 13.10 6.98
CA ALA A 275 -14.21 13.50 7.66
C ALA A 275 -14.92 14.60 6.84
N PRO A 276 -16.26 14.70 6.90
CA PRO A 276 -17.03 15.71 6.19
C PRO A 276 -16.48 17.14 6.39
N GLY A 277 -16.01 17.77 5.32
CA GLY A 277 -15.59 19.18 5.33
C GLY A 277 -14.20 19.45 5.91
N ASN A 278 -13.39 18.43 6.18
CA ASN A 278 -12.02 18.59 6.68
C ASN A 278 -11.01 18.95 5.57
N GLY A 279 -11.33 18.69 4.29
CA GLY A 279 -10.43 18.96 3.17
C GLY A 279 -9.20 18.03 3.04
N ASP A 280 -9.04 17.07 3.97
CA ASP A 280 -7.99 16.06 3.93
C ASP A 280 -8.43 14.84 3.12
N PHE A 281 -7.92 14.72 1.89
CA PHE A 281 -8.26 13.64 0.96
C PHE A 281 -7.29 12.47 1.07
N ARG A 282 -7.80 11.26 1.31
CA ARG A 282 -7.01 10.02 1.34
C ARG A 282 -7.56 9.00 0.35
N LYS A 283 -6.67 8.16 -0.18
CA LYS A 283 -7.02 7.11 -1.14
C LYS A 283 -7.98 6.11 -0.48
N ILE A 284 -9.06 5.78 -1.18
CA ILE A 284 -10.00 4.72 -0.77
C ILE A 284 -10.01 3.54 -1.73
N ALA A 285 -9.77 3.79 -3.01
CA ALA A 285 -9.85 2.75 -4.03
C ALA A 285 -8.97 3.08 -5.23
N ARG A 286 -8.55 2.02 -5.91
CA ARG A 286 -8.01 2.07 -7.25
C ARG A 286 -8.96 1.28 -8.15
N VAL A 287 -9.39 1.88 -9.25
CA VAL A 287 -10.39 1.29 -10.14
C VAL A 287 -9.83 1.26 -11.56
N LYS A 288 -9.92 0.09 -12.20
CA LYS A 288 -9.54 -0.06 -13.61
C LYS A 288 -10.46 0.79 -14.49
N ARG A 289 -9.89 1.46 -15.48
CA ARG A 289 -10.68 2.17 -16.49
C ARG A 289 -11.56 1.19 -17.28
N ALA A 290 -12.82 1.55 -17.48
CA ALA A 290 -13.74 0.82 -18.35
C ALA A 290 -13.23 0.76 -19.80
N THR A 291 -13.47 -0.35 -20.48
CA THR A 291 -13.00 -0.56 -21.88
C THR A 291 -13.56 0.49 -22.85
N SER A 292 -14.75 1.02 -22.56
CA SER A 292 -15.39 2.09 -23.32
C SER A 292 -16.30 2.92 -22.41
N GLY A 293 -16.36 4.23 -22.63
CA GLY A 293 -17.24 5.15 -21.90
C GLY A 293 -16.72 5.55 -20.52
N ASP A 294 -17.66 5.94 -19.66
CA ASP A 294 -17.38 6.36 -18.27
C ASP A 294 -17.12 5.16 -17.37
N THR A 295 -16.28 5.36 -16.36
CA THR A 295 -16.02 4.36 -15.32
C THR A 295 -16.83 4.71 -14.08
N THR A 296 -17.70 3.80 -13.67
CA THR A 296 -18.55 3.97 -12.47
C THR A 296 -17.92 3.28 -11.27
N PHE A 297 -17.89 3.96 -10.13
CA PHE A 297 -17.49 3.40 -8.84
C PHE A 297 -18.55 3.71 -7.80
N VAL A 298 -19.00 2.71 -7.04
CA VAL A 298 -19.99 2.90 -5.97
C VAL A 298 -19.29 2.75 -4.63
N ASP A 299 -19.24 3.86 -3.89
CA ASP A 299 -18.71 3.89 -2.53
C ASP A 299 -19.79 3.47 -1.52
N VAL A 300 -19.66 2.24 -1.05
CA VAL A 300 -20.47 1.65 0.03
C VAL A 300 -19.83 1.77 1.41
N ASN A 301 -18.78 2.60 1.55
CA ASN A 301 -17.98 2.74 2.77
C ASN A 301 -17.24 1.45 3.19
N GLU A 302 -16.78 0.65 2.22
CA GLU A 302 -15.98 -0.55 2.52
C GLU A 302 -14.59 -0.18 3.09
N THR A 303 -13.97 0.86 2.55
CA THR A 303 -12.64 1.35 2.97
C THR A 303 -12.77 2.73 3.62
N ILE A 304 -12.26 2.86 4.83
CA ILE A 304 -12.26 4.12 5.58
C ILE A 304 -10.99 4.91 5.21
N PRO A 305 -11.06 6.20 4.86
CA PRO A 305 -9.92 6.95 4.37
C PRO A 305 -8.98 7.23 5.54
N GLY A 306 -7.66 7.13 5.33
CA GLY A 306 -6.70 7.34 6.41
C GLY A 306 -6.50 6.13 7.34
N THR A 307 -7.05 4.97 6.98
CA THR A 307 -6.77 3.71 7.67
C THR A 307 -5.72 2.89 6.91
N SER A 308 -5.08 1.94 7.59
CA SER A 308 -4.09 1.03 7.03
C SER A 308 -4.60 -0.40 6.92
N VAL A 309 -3.73 -1.26 6.41
CA VAL A 309 -3.93 -2.70 6.30
C VAL A 309 -2.89 -3.43 7.14
N GLY A 310 -3.29 -4.56 7.72
CA GLY A 310 -2.38 -5.52 8.33
C GLY A 310 -2.52 -6.90 7.67
N VAL A 311 -1.46 -7.70 7.66
CA VAL A 311 -1.46 -9.07 7.13
C VAL A 311 -0.91 -10.03 8.16
N LEU A 312 -1.77 -10.91 8.66
CA LEU A 312 -1.40 -12.03 9.52
C LEU A 312 -1.20 -13.26 8.66
N GLY A 313 -0.16 -14.05 8.93
CA GLY A 313 -0.05 -15.34 8.26
C GLY A 313 1.16 -16.13 8.67
N ASP A 314 1.41 -17.16 7.88
CA ASP A 314 2.59 -18.01 7.96
C ASP A 314 3.64 -17.49 6.96
N PHE A 315 4.56 -16.66 7.43
CA PHE A 315 5.66 -16.06 6.67
C PHE A 315 6.90 -16.97 6.63
N ASN A 316 6.72 -18.29 6.56
CA ASN A 316 7.83 -19.21 6.40
C ASN A 316 8.41 -19.20 4.97
N SER A 317 9.36 -18.28 4.75
CA SER A 317 10.15 -18.19 3.52
C SER A 317 11.51 -18.92 3.60
N ARG A 318 11.90 -19.42 4.78
CA ARG A 318 13.32 -19.65 5.13
C ARG A 318 13.85 -21.06 4.93
N SER A 319 13.06 -22.03 4.47
CA SER A 319 13.62 -23.36 4.23
C SER A 319 14.04 -23.56 2.78
N THR A 320 15.34 -23.73 2.52
CA THR A 320 15.89 -24.03 1.20
C THR A 320 15.43 -25.38 0.61
N SER A 321 14.76 -26.22 1.40
CA SER A 321 14.47 -27.62 1.05
C SER A 321 13.13 -28.19 1.56
N ASP A 322 12.32 -27.42 2.28
CA ASP A 322 11.09 -27.93 2.90
C ASP A 322 9.84 -27.61 2.06
N GLU A 323 8.93 -28.58 1.99
CA GLU A 323 7.64 -28.50 1.26
C GLU A 323 6.65 -27.55 1.94
N THR A 324 6.98 -27.04 3.12
CA THR A 324 6.14 -26.17 3.95
C THR A 324 6.18 -24.68 3.55
N ARG A 325 6.87 -24.31 2.46
CA ARG A 325 6.95 -22.91 1.99
C ARG A 325 5.58 -22.35 1.66
N THR A 326 5.31 -21.17 2.20
CA THR A 326 4.07 -20.43 1.96
C THR A 326 4.25 -19.28 0.98
N MET A 327 5.45 -18.71 0.90
CA MET A 327 5.77 -17.62 -0.02
C MET A 327 7.24 -17.60 -0.46
N VAL A 328 7.50 -17.11 -1.67
CA VAL A 328 8.84 -16.85 -2.22
C VAL A 328 8.81 -15.59 -3.09
N LEU A 329 9.85 -14.76 -2.99
CA LEU A 329 10.15 -13.78 -4.02
C LEU A 329 10.87 -14.49 -5.16
N SER A 330 10.17 -14.67 -6.28
CA SER A 330 10.73 -15.36 -7.45
C SER A 330 11.45 -14.35 -8.32
N GLU A 331 12.74 -14.58 -8.55
CA GLU A 331 13.57 -13.74 -9.40
C GLU A 331 13.95 -14.51 -10.67
N LEU A 332 13.74 -13.90 -11.84
CA LEU A 332 14.26 -14.45 -13.08
C LEU A 332 15.76 -14.11 -13.23
N MET A 333 16.14 -12.91 -12.79
CA MET A 333 17.50 -12.40 -12.87
C MET A 333 17.72 -11.41 -11.73
N SER A 334 18.86 -11.53 -11.05
CA SER A 334 19.25 -10.59 -10.00
C SER A 334 19.38 -9.16 -10.56
N PRO A 335 19.22 -8.12 -9.71
CA PRO A 335 19.30 -6.74 -10.16
C PRO A 335 20.60 -6.46 -10.91
N LEU A 336 20.49 -5.91 -12.12
CA LEU A 336 21.65 -5.58 -12.94
C LEU A 336 21.65 -4.12 -13.35
N LYS A 337 22.85 -3.63 -13.67
CA LYS A 337 23.08 -2.28 -14.16
C LYS A 337 23.50 -2.36 -15.62
N THR A 338 22.70 -1.75 -16.50
CA THR A 338 23.00 -1.61 -17.93
C THR A 338 23.44 -0.18 -18.19
N THR A 339 24.65 0.03 -18.71
CA THR A 339 25.14 1.35 -19.14
C THR A 339 25.07 1.45 -20.65
N PHE A 340 24.47 2.53 -21.15
CA PHE A 340 24.31 2.73 -22.59
C PHE A 340 25.57 3.37 -23.20
N PRO A 341 25.88 3.04 -24.47
CA PRO A 341 27.04 3.61 -25.14
C PRO A 341 26.92 5.13 -25.30
N PRO A 342 28.07 5.83 -25.39
CA PRO A 342 28.09 7.28 -25.53
C PRO A 342 27.35 7.75 -26.80
N GLY A 343 26.27 8.53 -26.63
CA GLY A 343 25.48 9.11 -27.73
C GLY A 343 23.97 8.96 -27.53
N VAL A 344 23.57 7.99 -26.71
CA VAL A 344 22.19 7.79 -26.25
C VAL A 344 21.86 8.85 -25.17
N GLY A 345 20.74 9.56 -25.31
CA GLY A 345 20.30 10.60 -24.36
C GLY A 345 21.01 11.96 -24.50
N GLY A 346 21.75 12.18 -25.58
CA GLY A 346 22.41 13.45 -25.90
C GLY A 346 23.93 13.41 -25.81
N LEU A 347 24.59 14.37 -26.48
CA LEU A 347 26.04 14.36 -26.68
C LEU A 347 26.87 14.52 -25.39
N ARG A 348 26.27 15.04 -24.31
CA ARG A 348 26.96 15.40 -23.06
C ARG A 348 26.55 14.54 -21.86
N LEU A 349 25.62 13.62 -22.04
CA LEU A 349 25.11 12.76 -20.97
C LEU A 349 25.59 11.32 -21.15
N ASN A 350 25.85 10.67 -20.02
CA ASN A 350 25.87 9.22 -19.93
C ASN A 350 24.54 8.79 -19.32
N VAL A 351 23.95 7.76 -19.90
CA VAL A 351 22.67 7.20 -19.49
C VAL A 351 22.89 5.74 -19.15
N GLY A 352 22.24 5.29 -18.09
CA GLY A 352 22.15 3.88 -17.75
C GLY A 352 20.81 3.58 -17.11
N MET A 353 20.59 2.31 -16.83
CA MET A 353 19.37 1.81 -16.21
C MET A 353 19.72 0.71 -15.22
N VAL A 354 18.94 0.62 -14.15
CA VAL A 354 18.93 -0.54 -13.25
C VAL A 354 17.68 -1.35 -13.58
N GLU A 355 17.83 -2.65 -13.76
CA GLU A 355 16.80 -3.55 -14.26
C GLU A 355 16.64 -4.73 -13.30
N TYR A 356 15.40 -5.16 -13.07
CA TYR A 356 15.09 -6.29 -12.19
C TYR A 356 13.80 -7.00 -12.60
N PHE A 357 13.84 -8.33 -12.60
CA PHE A 357 12.72 -9.19 -12.97
C PHE A 357 12.31 -10.02 -11.78
N THR A 358 11.17 -9.69 -11.19
CA THR A 358 10.73 -10.32 -9.94
C THR A 358 9.22 -10.38 -9.85
N THR A 359 8.72 -11.33 -9.06
CA THR A 359 7.32 -11.39 -8.66
C THR A 359 7.20 -12.14 -7.33
N ILE A 360 6.27 -11.72 -6.48
CA ILE A 360 5.96 -12.46 -5.26
C ILE A 360 5.04 -13.62 -5.57
N GLN A 361 5.42 -14.83 -5.18
CA GLN A 361 4.61 -16.02 -5.33
C GLN A 361 4.16 -16.50 -3.96
N LEU A 362 2.84 -16.60 -3.78
CA LEU A 362 2.23 -17.19 -2.59
C LEU A 362 1.83 -18.63 -2.92
N PHE A 363 2.47 -19.62 -2.32
CA PHE A 363 2.14 -21.04 -2.56
C PHE A 363 0.93 -21.52 -1.77
N ALA A 364 0.54 -20.82 -0.71
CA ALA A 364 -0.65 -21.13 0.08
C ALA A 364 -1.28 -19.81 0.55
N GLU A 365 -2.04 -19.18 -0.33
CA GLU A 365 -2.68 -17.88 -0.07
C GLU A 365 -3.69 -17.99 1.07
N GLU A 366 -4.29 -19.16 1.24
CA GLU A 366 -5.25 -19.48 2.30
C GLU A 366 -4.66 -19.48 3.72
N LYS A 367 -3.33 -19.42 3.86
CA LYS A 367 -2.63 -19.34 5.15
C LYS A 367 -2.40 -17.89 5.60
N PHE A 368 -2.94 -16.91 4.89
CA PHE A 368 -2.85 -15.50 5.20
C PHE A 368 -4.24 -14.91 5.41
N VAL A 369 -4.32 -13.86 6.23
CA VAL A 369 -5.53 -13.10 6.51
C VAL A 369 -5.19 -11.61 6.48
N VAL A 370 -6.03 -10.83 5.79
CA VAL A 370 -5.90 -9.38 5.67
C VAL A 370 -6.83 -8.70 6.65
N PHE A 371 -6.28 -7.82 7.47
CA PHE A 371 -7.02 -6.91 8.35
C PHE A 371 -7.15 -5.56 7.65
N LYS A 372 -8.34 -5.24 7.17
CA LYS A 372 -8.66 -3.95 6.54
C LYS A 372 -9.07 -2.93 7.59
N ASN A 373 -8.93 -1.65 7.25
CA ASN A 373 -9.38 -0.52 8.06
C ASN A 373 -8.78 -0.49 9.47
N MET A 374 -7.50 -0.82 9.61
CA MET A 374 -6.80 -0.66 10.89
C MET A 374 -6.50 0.82 11.16
N PRO A 375 -6.64 1.30 12.41
CA PRO A 375 -6.33 2.68 12.75
C PRO A 375 -4.82 2.94 12.69
N VAL A 376 -4.46 4.18 12.40
CA VAL A 376 -3.08 4.69 12.37
C VAL A 376 -3.09 6.04 13.06
N ILE A 377 -2.01 6.36 13.79
CA ILE A 377 -1.76 7.71 14.31
C ILE A 377 -0.47 8.29 13.75
#